data_AF-A0A4Y2EK23-F1
#
_entry.id   AF-A0A4Y2EK23-F1
#
_cell.length_a   1.000
_cell.length_b   1.000
_cell.length_c   1.000
_cell.angle_alpha   90.00
_cell.angle_beta   90.00
_cell.angle_gamma   90.00
#
_symmetry.space_group_name_H-M   'P 1'
#
loop_
_entity.id
_entity.type
_entity.pdbx_description
1 polymer ?
#
loop_
_entity_poly.entity_id
_entity_poly.type
_entity_poly.pdbx_seq_one_letter_code
_entity_poly.pdbx_strand_id
1 'polypeptide(L)'
;MPFANHFLKAVFSLDPCNRKTSVALELMKELPLYASNVVQDSEKEAYDLEIHNFQNDHFSDIVEESVDLWWRDVENTSKYPLLSRMTFALLACFHEP
;
A
#
# COMPACT_ATOMS: atom_id res chain seq x y z
N MET A 1 0.38 -22.80 -3.19
CA MET A 1 0.88 -21.74 -2.29
C MET A 1 0.17 -20.44 -2.63
N PRO A 2 -0.33 -19.67 -1.66
CA PRO A 2 -1.02 -18.38 -1.88
C PRO A 2 -0.16 -17.34 -2.63
N PHE A 3 1.17 -17.50 -2.66
CA PHE A 3 2.11 -16.69 -3.44
C PHE A 3 2.03 -16.83 -4.98
N ALA A 4 1.18 -17.72 -5.51
CA ALA A 4 0.88 -17.74 -6.94
C ALA A 4 -0.14 -16.65 -7.34
N ASN A 5 -0.90 -16.11 -6.39
CA ASN A 5 -1.93 -15.12 -6.65
C ASN A 5 -1.30 -13.72 -6.78
N HIS A 6 -1.52 -13.09 -7.93
CA HIS A 6 -0.97 -11.78 -8.27
C HIS A 6 -1.55 -10.66 -7.41
N PHE A 7 -2.85 -10.72 -7.09
CA PHE A 7 -3.49 -9.80 -6.16
C PHE A 7 -2.89 -9.90 -4.76
N LEU A 8 -2.70 -11.12 -4.22
CA LEU A 8 -2.09 -11.28 -2.89
C LEU A 8 -0.65 -10.77 -2.84
N LYS A 9 0.12 -10.93 -3.93
CA LYS A 9 1.46 -10.31 -4.06
C LYS A 9 1.38 -8.80 -4.04
N ALA A 10 0.42 -8.23 -4.76
CA ALA A 10 0.21 -6.79 -4.80
C ALA A 10 -0.18 -6.23 -3.43
N VAL A 11 -1.10 -6.86 -2.72
CA VAL A 11 -1.45 -6.47 -1.35
C VAL A 11 -0.26 -6.64 -0.39
N PHE A 12 0.54 -7.71 -0.54
CA PHE A 12 1.72 -7.94 0.30
C PHE A 12 2.81 -6.86 0.13
N SER A 13 2.84 -6.14 -1.01
CA SER A 13 3.75 -5.02 -1.24
C SER A 13 3.46 -3.79 -0.38
N LEU A 14 2.27 -3.72 0.25
CA LEU A 14 1.88 -2.66 1.19
C LEU A 14 2.47 -2.86 2.58
N ASP A 15 3.01 -4.04 2.88
CA ASP A 15 3.70 -4.25 4.14
C ASP A 15 5.00 -3.42 4.14
N PRO A 16 5.20 -2.54 5.14
CA PRO A 16 6.40 -1.72 5.24
C PRO A 16 7.69 -2.54 5.31
N CYS A 17 7.66 -3.81 5.69
CA CYS A 17 8.82 -4.72 5.69
C CYS A 17 9.24 -5.16 4.29
N ASN A 18 8.33 -5.12 3.31
CA ASN A 18 8.57 -5.61 1.94
C ASN A 18 8.98 -4.49 0.95
N ARG A 19 9.16 -3.27 1.46
CA ARG A 19 9.64 -2.12 0.69
C ARG A 19 11.08 -2.31 0.18
N LYS A 20 11.51 -1.43 -0.73
CA LYS A 20 12.85 -1.38 -1.36
C LYS A 20 13.17 -2.51 -2.34
N THR A 21 12.17 -3.29 -2.75
CA THR A 21 12.33 -4.22 -3.86
C THR A 21 11.74 -3.61 -5.13
N SER A 22 12.44 -3.75 -6.27
CA SER A 22 11.91 -3.28 -7.57
C SER A 22 10.57 -3.94 -7.90
N VAL A 23 10.37 -5.17 -7.43
CA VAL A 23 9.12 -5.91 -7.58
C VAL A 23 7.98 -5.28 -6.78
N ALA A 24 8.23 -4.80 -5.55
CA ALA A 24 7.20 -4.15 -4.74
C ALA A 24 6.68 -2.87 -5.40
N LEU A 25 7.56 -2.04 -5.98
CA LEU A 25 7.13 -0.83 -6.67
C LEU A 25 6.17 -1.12 -7.84
N GLU A 26 6.51 -2.08 -8.70
CA GLU A 26 5.66 -2.45 -9.83
C GLU A 26 4.33 -3.04 -9.38
N LEU A 27 4.35 -3.87 -8.33
CA LEU A 27 3.13 -4.41 -7.72
C LEU A 27 2.23 -3.32 -7.12
N MET A 28 2.80 -2.27 -6.52
CA MET A 28 2.03 -1.15 -5.96
C MET A 28 1.36 -0.30 -7.04
N LYS A 29 1.94 -0.19 -8.24
CA LYS A 29 1.32 0.48 -9.40
C LYS A 29 0.08 -0.25 -9.91
N GLU A 30 0.00 -1.56 -9.66
CA GLU A 30 -1.14 -2.39 -10.07
C GLU A 30 -2.29 -2.35 -9.06
N LEU A 31 -2.09 -1.85 -7.85
CA LEU A 31 -3.13 -1.80 -6.81
C LEU A 31 -4.43 -1.09 -7.27
N PRO A 32 -4.38 0.04 -8.00
CA PRO A 32 -5.59 0.66 -8.56
C PRO A 32 -6.38 -0.24 -9.52
N LEU A 33 -5.80 -1.30 -10.08
CA LEU A 33 -6.55 -2.27 -10.91
C LEU A 33 -7.53 -3.09 -10.08
N TYR A 34 -7.25 -3.29 -8.78
CA TYR A 34 -8.07 -4.09 -7.87
C TYR A 34 -9.08 -3.25 -7.09
N ALA A 35 -8.85 -1.93 -6.98
CA ALA A 35 -9.74 -0.99 -6.32
C ALA A 35 -9.82 0.34 -7.12
N SER A 36 -10.35 0.25 -8.34
CA SER A 36 -10.34 1.34 -9.33
C SER A 36 -11.14 2.58 -8.93
N ASN A 37 -12.06 2.44 -7.98
CA ASN A 37 -12.85 3.54 -7.44
C ASN A 37 -12.12 4.35 -6.35
N VAL A 38 -10.92 3.94 -5.94
CA VAL A 38 -10.21 4.54 -4.81
C VAL A 38 -9.30 5.70 -5.22
N VAL A 39 -8.71 5.66 -6.41
CA VAL A 39 -7.83 6.72 -6.93
C VAL A 39 -8.42 7.21 -8.25
N GLN A 40 -8.74 8.50 -8.32
CA GLN A 40 -9.27 9.12 -9.53
C GLN A 40 -8.19 9.29 -10.59
N ASP A 41 -8.58 9.43 -11.86
CA ASP A 41 -7.64 9.66 -12.96
C ASP A 41 -6.75 10.91 -12.72
N SER A 42 -7.29 11.96 -12.11
CA SER A 42 -6.57 13.17 -11.73
C SER A 42 -5.57 12.98 -10.58
N GLU A 43 -5.70 11.89 -9.81
CA GLU A 43 -4.86 11.60 -8.64
C GLU A 43 -3.73 10.60 -8.98
N LYS A 44 -3.71 10.03 -10.20
CA LYS A 44 -2.75 8.97 -10.59
C LYS A 44 -1.29 9.38 -10.45
N GLU A 45 -0.92 10.58 -10.92
CA GLU A 45 0.47 11.07 -10.81
C GLU A 45 0.88 11.27 -9.34
N ALA A 46 -0.04 11.75 -8.50
CA ALA A 46 0.19 11.92 -7.07
C ALA A 46 0.34 10.56 -6.37
N TYR A 47 -0.47 9.57 -6.74
CA TYR A 47 -0.34 8.21 -6.25
C TYR A 47 1.01 7.59 -6.64
N ASP A 48 1.43 7.74 -7.90
CA ASP A 48 2.75 7.27 -8.38
C ASP A 48 3.92 7.92 -7.61
N LEU A 49 3.77 9.19 -7.24
CA LEU A 49 4.74 9.88 -6.38
C LEU A 49 4.75 9.32 -4.95
N GLU A 50 3.57 9.05 -4.38
CA GLU A 50 3.46 8.47 -3.03
C GLU A 50 4.09 7.08 -2.94
N ILE A 51 3.84 6.19 -3.91
CA ILE A 51 4.45 4.85 -3.92
C ILE A 51 5.98 4.93 -4.07
N HIS A 52 6.49 5.87 -4.87
CA HIS A 52 7.92 6.08 -5.03
C HIS A 52 8.55 6.59 -3.73
N ASN A 53 7.89 7.55 -3.07
CA ASN A 53 8.34 8.08 -1.80
C ASN A 53 8.32 7.00 -0.71
N PHE A 54 7.24 6.24 -0.59
CA PHE A 54 7.10 5.13 0.36
C PHE A 54 8.21 4.08 0.19
N GLN A 55 8.53 3.69 -1.04
CA GLN A 55 9.60 2.72 -1.33
C GLN A 55 10.99 3.22 -0.92
N ASN A 56 11.23 4.52 -0.99
CA ASN A 56 12.53 5.12 -0.67
C ASN A 56 12.63 5.68 0.76
N ASP A 57 11.52 5.67 1.50
CA ASP A 57 11.46 6.26 2.83
C ASP A 57 12.25 5.44 3.86
N HIS A 58 12.72 6.16 4.89
CA HIS A 58 13.51 5.60 5.98
C HIS A 58 12.66 5.56 7.24
N PHE A 59 12.03 4.42 7.48
CA PHE A 59 11.36 4.14 8.74
C PHE A 59 12.39 3.50 9.68
N SER A 60 12.78 4.24 10.72
CA SER A 60 13.83 3.85 11.69
C SER A 60 13.44 2.64 12.51
N ASP A 61 12.15 2.43 12.75
CA ASP A 61 11.61 1.34 13.58
C ASP A 61 10.31 0.83 12.94
N ILE A 62 10.39 -0.20 12.11
CA ILE A 62 9.20 -1.01 11.86
C ILE A 62 9.09 -1.95 13.05
N VAL A 63 8.31 -1.57 14.05
CA VAL A 63 7.91 -2.50 15.10
C VAL A 63 7.04 -3.57 14.46
N GLU A 64 7.10 -4.81 14.95
CA GLU A 64 6.26 -5.93 14.51
C GLU A 64 4.80 -5.68 14.95
N GLU A 65 4.19 -4.64 14.40
CA GLU A 65 2.78 -4.30 14.53
C GLU A 65 2.02 -4.81 13.30
N SER A 66 0.72 -5.08 13.46
CA SER A 66 -0.12 -5.44 12.32
C SER A 66 -0.08 -4.34 11.26
N VAL A 67 -0.04 -4.74 9.99
CA VAL A 67 -0.05 -3.83 8.83
C VAL A 67 -1.18 -2.79 8.94
N ASP A 68 -2.36 -3.17 9.45
CA ASP A 68 -3.49 -2.27 9.68
C ASP A 68 -3.18 -1.11 10.65
N LEU A 69 -2.54 -1.41 11.78
CA LEU A 69 -2.17 -0.40 12.78
C LEU A 69 -1.10 0.54 12.23
N TRP A 70 -0.11 -0.01 11.54
CA TRP A 70 0.95 0.79 10.93
C TRP A 70 0.39 1.78 9.90
N TRP A 71 -0.50 1.33 9.00
CA TRP A 71 -1.14 2.20 8.02
C TRP A 71 -2.08 3.22 8.65
N ARG A 72 -2.66 2.93 9.81
CA ARG A 72 -3.50 3.87 10.56
C ARG A 72 -2.67 5.02 11.13
N ASP A 73 -1.47 4.74 11.64
CA ASP A 73 -0.57 5.80 12.09
C ASP A 73 -0.08 6.66 10.92
N VAL A 74 0.23 6.05 9.77
CA VAL A 74 0.57 6.80 8.56
C VAL A 74 -0.59 7.68 8.09
N GLU A 75 -1.82 7.17 8.08
CA GLU A 75 -3.02 7.95 7.74
C GLU A 75 -3.21 9.15 8.69
N ASN A 76 -3.04 8.93 10.00
CA ASN A 76 -3.14 9.99 11.01
C ASN A 76 -2.12 11.12 10.78
N THR A 77 -0.95 10.81 10.22
CA THR A 77 0.05 11.83 9.84
C THR A 77 -0.20 12.48 8.48
N SER A 78 -1.15 11.94 7.68
CA SER A 78 -1.43 12.39 6.31
C SER A 78 -0.20 12.34 5.38
N LYS A 79 0.75 11.44 5.66
CA LYS A 79 2.01 11.35 4.90
C LYS A 79 1.82 10.77 3.50
N TYR A 80 0.94 9.79 3.35
CA TYR A 80 0.60 9.14 2.08
C TYR A 80 -0.92 8.99 1.94
N PRO A 81 -1.66 10.09 1.73
CA PRO A 81 -3.12 10.07 1.79
C PRO A 81 -3.77 9.14 0.75
N LEU A 82 -3.25 9.07 -0.47
CA LEU A 82 -3.80 8.20 -1.51
C LEU A 82 -3.45 6.73 -1.26
N LEU A 83 -2.21 6.48 -0.84
CA LEU A 83 -1.73 5.14 -0.57
C LEU A 83 -2.38 4.54 0.69
N SER A 84 -2.54 5.31 1.77
CA SER A 84 -3.30 4.87 2.96
C SER A 84 -4.75 4.52 2.59
N ARG A 85 -5.40 5.36 1.79
CA ARG A 85 -6.78 5.12 1.32
C ARG A 85 -6.87 3.83 0.48
N MET A 86 -5.92 3.61 -0.42
CA MET A 86 -5.79 2.37 -1.20
C MET A 86 -5.61 1.15 -0.29
N THR A 87 -4.70 1.25 0.68
CA THR A 87 -4.43 0.17 1.62
C THR A 87 -5.67 -0.22 2.40
N PHE A 88 -6.39 0.74 2.99
CA PHE A 88 -7.60 0.42 3.75
C PHE A 88 -8.71 -0.17 2.89
N ALA A 89 -8.89 0.30 1.66
CA ALA A 89 -9.86 -0.27 0.73
C ALA A 89 -9.56 -1.75 0.41
N LEU A 90 -8.27 -2.10 0.26
CA LEU A 90 -7.85 -3.47 -0.03
C LEU A 90 -7.87 -4.37 1.22
N LEU A 91 -7.46 -3.85 2.38
CA LEU A 91 -7.45 -4.58 3.64
C LEU A 91 -8.87 -4.84 4.16
N ALA A 92 -9.83 -3.95 3.88
CA ALA A 92 -11.23 -4.15 4.24
C ALA A 92 -11.81 -5.49 3.73
N CYS A 93 -11.30 -6.03 2.62
CA CYS A 93 -11.70 -7.35 2.11
C CYS A 93 -11.30 -8.52 3.01
N PHE A 94 -10.35 -8.31 3.93
CA PHE A 94 -9.83 -9.33 4.86
C PHE A 94 -10.37 -9.17 6.28
N HIS A 95 -11.12 -8.09 6.53
CA HIS A 95 -11.83 -7.87 7.78
C HIS A 95 -13.30 -8.30 7.60
N GLU A 96 -13.90 -8.86 8.66
CA GLU A 96 -15.32 -9.21 8.64
C GLU A 96 -16.19 -7.94 8.49
N PRO A 97 -17.34 -8.00 7.80
CA PRO A 97 -18.26 -6.87 7.68
C PRO A 97 -18.91 -6.43 8.99
#